data_AF-A0A420HKI3-F1
#
_entry.id   AF-A0A420HKI3-F1
#
_cell.length_a   1.000
_cell.length_b   1.000
_cell.length_c   1.000
_cell.angle_alpha   90.00
_cell.angle_beta   90.00
_cell.angle_gamma   90.00
#
_symmetry.space_group_name_H-M   'P 1'
#
loop_
_entity.id
_entity.type
_entity.pdbx_description
1 polymer ?
#
loop_
_entity_poly.entity_id
_entity_poly.type
_entity_poly.pdbx_seq_one_letter_code
_entity_poly.pdbx_strand_id
1 'polypeptide(L)'
;MTELKKINSQHIKSMEEISAVSDKVNNIESTLNSRIVKIEQVVERITKSNMGIDNALVTNVYKGKEPVAVKPENPSTDNKERDPFSVPGLQSTWNPDRGQFKAPEKSPGPRTKTNLLCLSEPNVNSFCKTHRPTWPMTIEAVLQILSLSNNLRSPVDAFVAFRSGPLSNESTAEFLKRFEQAFHRMPTRERGDMEVAYAIEYTLQTHAGMVWSTLIQQGDAFPLHNALSIAWT
;
A
#
# COMPACT_ATOMS: atom_id res chain seq x y z
N MET A 1 17.55 18.80 -67.34
CA MET A 1 18.66 18.94 -66.37
C MET A 1 18.23 19.54 -65.01
N THR A 2 16.98 19.95 -64.84
CA THR A 2 16.45 20.53 -63.59
C THR A 2 16.23 19.50 -62.48
N GLU A 3 15.55 18.37 -62.76
CA GLU A 3 15.18 17.40 -61.70
C GLU A 3 16.38 16.82 -60.95
N LEU A 4 17.51 16.57 -61.62
CA LEU A 4 18.76 16.14 -60.97
C LEU A 4 19.25 17.15 -59.90
N LYS A 5 19.12 18.46 -60.15
CA LYS A 5 19.48 19.49 -59.16
C LYS A 5 18.51 19.49 -57.97
N LYS A 6 17.21 19.26 -58.23
CA LYS A 6 16.15 19.19 -57.21
C LYS A 6 16.33 17.97 -56.29
N ILE A 7 16.61 16.80 -56.87
CA ILE A 7 16.93 15.56 -56.13
C ILE A 7 18.19 15.76 -55.28
N ASN A 8 19.26 16.31 -55.84
CA ASN A 8 20.50 16.55 -55.10
C ASN A 8 20.30 17.56 -53.94
N SER A 9 19.52 18.63 -54.16
CA SER A 9 19.17 19.59 -53.11
C SER A 9 18.35 18.96 -51.98
N GLN A 10 17.43 18.04 -52.30
CA GLN A 10 16.64 17.33 -51.30
C GLN A 10 17.51 16.34 -50.51
N HIS A 11 18.44 15.64 -51.18
CA HIS A 11 19.36 14.70 -50.54
C HIS A 11 20.28 15.40 -49.53
N ILE A 12 20.87 16.54 -49.90
CA ILE A 12 21.68 17.37 -48.99
C ILE A 12 20.87 17.76 -47.75
N LYS A 13 19.65 18.29 -47.94
CA LYS A 13 18.78 18.68 -46.82
C LYS A 13 18.44 17.52 -45.89
N SER A 14 18.12 16.34 -46.42
CA SER A 14 17.88 15.16 -45.58
C SER A 14 19.13 14.69 -44.82
N MET A 15 20.33 14.90 -45.39
CA MET A 15 21.61 14.54 -44.77
C MET A 15 21.96 15.49 -43.61
N GLU A 16 21.66 16.79 -43.76
CA GLU A 16 21.73 17.78 -42.68
C GLU A 16 20.72 17.47 -41.55
N GLU A 17 19.48 17.13 -41.90
CA GLU A 17 18.43 16.74 -40.94
C GLU A 17 18.82 15.47 -40.15
N ILE A 18 19.41 14.46 -40.81
CA ILE A 18 19.94 13.25 -40.16
C ILE A 18 21.08 13.58 -39.20
N SER A 19 22.02 14.45 -39.58
CA SER A 19 23.10 14.89 -38.67
C SER A 19 22.54 15.57 -37.42
N ALA A 20 21.62 16.52 -37.61
CA ALA A 20 20.98 17.25 -36.51
C ALA A 20 20.04 16.40 -35.63
N VAL A 21 19.70 15.18 -36.05
CA VAL A 21 19.06 14.14 -35.20
C VAL A 21 20.11 13.34 -34.45
N SER A 22 21.20 12.93 -35.11
CA SER A 22 22.33 12.22 -34.49
C SER A 22 22.90 12.99 -33.28
N ASP A 23 23.16 14.28 -33.43
CA ASP A 23 23.67 15.14 -32.36
C ASP A 23 22.73 15.22 -31.14
N LYS A 24 21.41 15.14 -31.37
CA LYS A 24 20.41 15.11 -30.29
C LYS A 24 20.39 13.76 -29.58
N VAL A 25 20.55 12.64 -30.31
CA VAL A 25 20.65 11.31 -29.71
C VAL A 25 21.90 11.23 -28.81
N ASN A 26 23.05 11.69 -29.28
CA ASN A 26 24.29 11.72 -28.50
C ASN A 26 24.18 12.56 -27.21
N ASN A 27 23.45 13.68 -27.27
CA ASN A 27 23.17 14.53 -26.10
C ASN A 27 22.19 13.86 -25.10
N ILE A 28 21.18 13.14 -25.60
CA ILE A 28 20.25 12.36 -24.78
C ILE A 28 20.99 11.20 -24.08
N GLU A 29 21.83 10.46 -24.81
CA GLU A 29 22.62 9.34 -24.27
C GLU A 29 23.57 9.80 -23.15
N SER A 30 24.38 10.83 -23.41
CA SER A 30 25.28 11.40 -22.39
C SER A 30 24.53 11.96 -21.17
N THR A 31 23.33 12.53 -21.38
CA THR A 31 22.43 12.95 -20.29
C THR A 31 21.91 11.77 -19.47
N LEU A 32 21.53 10.66 -20.12
CA LEU A 32 21.09 9.44 -19.44
C LEU A 32 22.22 8.78 -18.65
N ASN A 33 23.40 8.63 -19.24
CA ASN A 33 24.58 8.08 -18.58
C ASN A 33 24.97 8.92 -17.34
N SER A 34 24.88 10.26 -17.42
CA SER A 34 25.08 11.14 -16.26
C SER A 34 24.03 10.98 -15.15
N ARG A 35 22.82 10.50 -15.46
CA ARG A 35 21.76 10.20 -14.48
C ARG A 35 21.95 8.82 -13.85
N ILE A 36 22.32 7.81 -14.64
CA ILE A 36 22.57 6.43 -14.16
C ILE A 36 23.65 6.45 -13.07
N VAL A 37 24.81 7.07 -13.33
CA VAL A 37 25.91 7.18 -12.34
C VAL A 37 25.47 7.88 -11.04
N LYS A 38 24.57 8.87 -11.13
CA LYS A 38 24.02 9.55 -9.94
C LYS A 38 23.07 8.66 -9.14
N ILE A 39 22.31 7.79 -9.80
CA ILE A 39 21.43 6.80 -9.15
C ILE A 39 22.27 5.72 -8.46
N GLU A 40 23.29 5.18 -9.14
CA GLU A 40 24.23 4.22 -8.56
C GLU A 40 24.90 4.76 -7.29
N GLN A 41 25.39 6.01 -7.33
CA GLN A 41 25.95 6.71 -6.16
C GLN A 41 24.93 6.99 -5.04
N VAL A 42 23.62 6.96 -5.30
CA VAL A 42 22.58 7.04 -4.25
C VAL A 42 22.30 5.66 -3.67
N VAL A 43 22.15 4.64 -4.52
CA VAL A 43 21.96 3.24 -4.10
C VAL A 43 23.13 2.77 -3.22
N GLU A 44 24.37 3.05 -3.61
CA GLU A 44 25.56 2.70 -2.82
C GLU A 44 25.58 3.35 -1.42
N ARG A 45 25.05 4.58 -1.28
CA ARG A 45 24.92 5.24 0.02
C ARG A 45 23.82 4.62 0.87
N ILE A 46 22.70 4.21 0.26
CA ILE A 46 21.60 3.54 0.98
C ILE A 46 22.04 2.16 1.47
N THR A 47 22.69 1.34 0.63
CA THR A 47 23.15 0.00 1.04
C THR A 47 24.23 0.07 2.13
N LYS A 48 25.18 1.02 2.02
CA LYS A 48 26.17 1.28 3.08
C LYS A 48 25.54 1.79 4.39
N SER A 49 24.47 2.58 4.32
CA SER A 49 23.74 3.05 5.50
C SER A 49 23.01 1.91 6.24
N ASN A 50 22.36 1.01 5.50
CA ASN A 50 21.56 -0.06 6.11
C ASN A 50 22.44 -1.11 6.85
N MET A 51 23.63 -1.42 6.32
CA MET A 51 24.59 -2.31 7.02
C MET A 51 25.07 -1.79 8.39
N GLY A 52 24.85 -0.50 8.69
CA GLY A 52 25.12 0.08 10.02
C GLY A 52 24.02 -0.18 11.06
N ILE A 53 22.80 -0.57 10.63
CA ILE A 53 21.62 -0.67 11.51
C ILE A 53 21.45 -2.10 12.04
N ASP A 54 21.58 -3.11 11.19
CA ASP A 54 21.29 -4.51 11.54
C ASP A 54 22.20 -5.05 12.66
N ASN A 55 23.46 -4.60 12.70
CA ASN A 55 24.44 -5.03 13.73
C ASN A 55 24.13 -4.50 15.14
N ALA A 56 23.27 -3.49 15.29
CA ALA A 56 22.92 -2.92 16.60
C ALA A 56 21.76 -3.69 17.30
N LEU A 57 20.97 -4.45 16.56
CA LEU A 57 19.70 -5.03 17.03
C LEU A 57 19.81 -6.51 17.44
N VAL A 58 20.85 -7.22 16.99
CA VAL A 58 21.01 -8.68 17.17
C VAL A 58 21.67 -9.08 18.50
N THR A 59 22.37 -8.17 19.19
CA THR A 59 23.25 -8.51 20.33
C THR A 59 22.57 -8.52 21.71
N ASN A 60 21.35 -8.01 21.85
CA ASN A 60 20.67 -7.83 23.15
C ASN A 60 19.60 -8.89 23.49
N VAL A 61 19.51 -9.99 22.73
CA VAL A 61 18.63 -11.13 23.05
C VAL A 61 19.46 -12.39 23.34
N TYR A 62 20.06 -12.47 24.53
CA TYR A 62 20.26 -13.70 25.34
C TYR A 62 21.20 -13.46 26.54
N LYS A 63 20.64 -12.99 27.66
CA LYS A 63 21.23 -13.16 29.01
C LYS A 63 20.17 -12.93 30.09
N GLY A 64 19.45 -13.98 30.46
CA GLY A 64 18.47 -13.93 31.53
C GLY A 64 19.13 -13.87 32.92
N LYS A 65 18.53 -13.11 33.84
CA LYS A 65 18.68 -13.24 35.29
C LYS A 65 17.57 -12.46 36.01
N GLU A 66 16.67 -13.19 36.64
CA GLU A 66 15.89 -12.72 37.79
C GLU A 66 16.66 -13.04 39.10
N PRO A 67 16.23 -12.54 40.27
CA PRO A 67 15.29 -11.45 40.55
C PRO A 67 15.89 -10.38 41.48
N VAL A 68 15.10 -9.36 41.84
CA VAL A 68 14.91 -8.83 43.23
C VAL A 68 14.02 -7.57 43.17
N ALA A 69 13.09 -7.43 44.11
CA ALA A 69 12.18 -6.29 44.19
C ALA A 69 12.81 -5.08 44.91
N VAL A 70 12.69 -3.88 44.31
CA VAL A 70 13.01 -2.59 44.95
C VAL A 70 11.95 -1.56 44.55
N LYS A 71 11.54 -0.72 45.52
CA LYS A 71 10.68 0.46 45.35
C LYS A 71 11.40 1.64 46.02
N PRO A 72 11.89 2.63 45.25
CA PRO A 72 11.30 3.99 45.26
C PRO A 72 11.42 4.73 43.89
N GLU A 73 10.85 5.92 43.66
CA GLU A 73 9.46 6.40 43.83
C GLU A 73 9.24 7.62 42.86
N ASN A 74 8.26 8.50 43.06
CA ASN A 74 7.85 9.51 42.05
C ASN A 74 8.94 10.53 41.64
N PRO A 75 8.91 10.96 40.36
CA PRO A 75 8.92 12.40 40.09
C PRO A 75 7.85 12.87 39.07
N SER A 76 7.02 13.81 39.53
CA SER A 76 6.32 14.86 38.75
C SER A 76 7.36 15.95 38.39
N THR A 77 7.29 16.83 37.37
CA THR A 77 6.37 17.16 36.24
C THR A 77 7.18 18.06 35.27
N ASP A 78 6.81 18.38 34.02
CA ASP A 78 5.63 18.11 33.18
C ASP A 78 6.11 18.04 31.72
N ASN A 79 5.77 17.00 30.94
CA ASN A 79 6.15 16.85 29.53
C ASN A 79 4.90 16.55 28.69
N LYS A 80 4.16 17.60 28.33
CA LYS A 80 2.92 17.48 27.56
C LYS A 80 3.20 17.40 26.06
N GLU A 81 3.52 16.20 25.58
CA GLU A 81 3.09 15.83 24.24
C GLU A 81 1.55 15.95 24.20
N ARG A 82 1.04 16.85 23.35
CA ARG A 82 -0.40 16.90 23.07
C ARG A 82 -0.73 15.77 22.12
N ASP A 83 -1.52 14.82 22.60
CA ASP A 83 -2.36 13.99 21.73
C ASP A 83 -3.14 14.92 20.77
N PRO A 84 -3.04 14.74 19.44
CA PRO A 84 -3.70 15.60 18.46
C PRO A 84 -5.25 15.51 18.49
N PHE A 85 -5.82 14.53 19.19
CA PHE A 85 -7.28 14.37 19.35
C PHE A 85 -7.85 14.98 20.65
N SER A 86 -7.01 15.54 21.52
CA SER A 86 -7.42 16.10 22.81
C SER A 86 -8.12 17.47 22.69
N VAL A 87 -9.46 17.46 22.73
CA VAL A 87 -10.30 18.68 22.72
C VAL A 87 -10.28 19.39 24.09
N PRO A 88 -9.86 20.67 24.18
CA PRO A 88 -9.85 21.41 25.44
C PRO A 88 -11.24 21.49 26.10
N GLY A 89 -11.33 21.15 27.38
CA GLY A 89 -12.55 21.21 28.19
C GLY A 89 -13.35 19.89 28.28
N LEU A 90 -13.04 18.89 27.44
CA LEU A 90 -13.62 17.55 27.53
C LEU A 90 -12.64 16.59 28.21
N GLN A 91 -12.81 16.36 29.52
CA GLN A 91 -12.13 15.24 30.18
C GLN A 91 -12.74 13.92 29.71
N SER A 92 -11.90 13.05 29.15
CA SER A 92 -12.32 11.70 28.78
C SER A 92 -12.71 10.90 30.03
N THR A 93 -13.92 10.34 30.03
CA THR A 93 -14.39 9.40 31.07
C THR A 93 -13.96 7.96 30.78
N TRP A 94 -13.14 7.75 29.75
CA TRP A 94 -12.57 6.46 29.37
C TRP A 94 -11.57 5.98 30.43
N ASN A 95 -11.75 4.73 30.85
CA ASN A 95 -10.81 4.02 31.71
C ASN A 95 -10.66 2.61 31.08
N PRO A 96 -9.43 2.19 30.69
CA PRO A 96 -9.22 0.93 29.99
C PRO A 96 -9.53 -0.30 30.86
N ASP A 97 -9.35 -0.19 32.18
CA ASP A 97 -9.55 -1.29 33.15
C ASP A 97 -11.04 -1.67 33.33
N ARG A 98 -11.98 -0.87 32.81
CA ARG A 98 -13.42 -1.17 32.85
C ARG A 98 -13.84 -2.32 31.92
N GLY A 99 -12.96 -2.76 31.02
CA GLY A 99 -13.20 -3.86 30.11
C GLY A 99 -14.23 -3.57 29.02
N GLN A 100 -14.73 -4.64 28.38
CA GLN A 100 -15.59 -4.54 27.20
C GLN A 100 -16.92 -3.82 27.50
N PHE A 101 -17.28 -2.83 26.68
CA PHE A 101 -18.43 -1.95 26.93
C PHE A 101 -19.75 -2.73 26.98
N LYS A 102 -20.43 -2.71 28.13
CA LYS A 102 -21.73 -3.37 28.35
C LYS A 102 -22.86 -2.35 28.26
N ALA A 103 -23.87 -2.65 27.46
CA ALA A 103 -25.10 -1.85 27.40
C ALA A 103 -25.81 -1.83 28.77
N PRO A 104 -26.42 -0.70 29.19
CA PRO A 104 -27.15 -0.58 30.45
C PRO A 104 -28.23 -1.66 30.65
N GLU A 105 -28.57 -1.95 31.91
CA GLU A 105 -29.48 -3.07 32.26
C GLU A 105 -30.86 -3.00 31.61
N LYS A 106 -31.32 -1.80 31.26
CA LYS A 106 -32.66 -1.54 30.68
C LYS A 106 -32.64 -1.41 29.14
N SER A 107 -31.52 -1.66 28.47
CA SER A 107 -31.44 -1.64 27.00
C SER A 107 -32.21 -2.81 26.37
N PRO A 108 -33.17 -2.57 25.45
CA PRO A 108 -33.93 -3.62 24.78
C PRO A 108 -33.08 -4.35 23.73
N GLY A 109 -33.12 -5.68 23.76
CA GLY A 109 -32.45 -6.56 22.80
C GLY A 109 -31.97 -7.88 23.44
N PRO A 110 -31.62 -8.91 22.63
CA PRO A 110 -30.99 -10.13 23.14
C PRO A 110 -29.69 -9.85 23.89
N ARG A 111 -29.35 -10.70 24.87
CA ARG A 111 -28.15 -10.58 25.73
C ARG A 111 -27.20 -11.76 25.58
N THR A 112 -26.87 -12.13 24.34
CA THR A 112 -25.89 -13.17 24.04
C THR A 112 -24.46 -12.65 24.21
N LYS A 113 -23.48 -13.55 24.39
CA LYS A 113 -22.09 -13.19 24.73
C LYS A 113 -21.32 -12.40 23.64
N THR A 114 -21.91 -12.24 22.47
CA THR A 114 -21.35 -11.48 21.34
C THR A 114 -22.38 -10.46 20.85
N ASN A 115 -22.73 -9.49 21.71
CA ASN A 115 -23.58 -8.34 21.34
C ASN A 115 -22.81 -7.31 20.47
N LEU A 116 -22.04 -7.80 19.50
CA LEU A 116 -21.72 -7.05 18.30
C LEU A 116 -23.01 -6.99 17.48
N LEU A 117 -23.65 -5.83 17.43
CA LEU A 117 -24.66 -5.57 16.42
C LEU A 117 -24.01 -5.85 15.05
N CYS A 118 -24.62 -6.68 14.21
CA CYS A 118 -24.08 -7.01 12.89
C CYS A 118 -24.21 -5.80 11.97
N LEU A 119 -23.26 -4.86 12.06
CA LEU A 119 -23.28 -3.56 11.38
C LEU A 119 -22.93 -3.68 9.89
N SER A 120 -23.79 -4.36 9.12
CA SER A 120 -23.94 -4.07 7.70
C SER A 120 -24.63 -2.71 7.51
N GLU A 121 -24.44 -2.09 6.33
CA GLU A 121 -24.92 -0.74 6.03
C GLU A 121 -26.37 -0.38 6.44
N PRO A 122 -27.41 -1.23 6.24
CA PRO A 122 -28.77 -0.89 6.70
C PRO A 122 -28.88 -0.68 8.22
N ASN A 123 -27.97 -1.25 9.01
CA ASN A 123 -28.06 -1.25 10.47
C ASN A 123 -27.54 0.03 11.13
N VAL A 124 -26.76 0.89 10.45
CA VAL A 124 -26.47 2.26 10.97
C VAL A 124 -27.73 3.09 11.01
N ASN A 125 -28.50 3.07 9.93
CA ASN A 125 -29.75 3.81 9.79
C ASN A 125 -30.78 3.32 10.83
N SER A 126 -30.85 1.99 11.03
CA SER A 126 -31.64 1.37 12.09
C SER A 126 -31.19 1.78 13.50
N PHE A 127 -29.89 1.72 13.79
CA PHE A 127 -29.29 2.09 15.07
C PHE A 127 -29.57 3.56 15.44
N CYS A 128 -29.35 4.48 14.49
CA CYS A 128 -29.61 5.91 14.65
C CYS A 128 -31.09 6.21 14.96
N LYS A 129 -32.01 5.54 14.25
CA LYS A 129 -33.46 5.68 14.46
C LYS A 129 -33.93 5.07 15.79
N THR A 130 -33.38 3.92 16.17
CA THR A 130 -33.88 3.13 17.31
C THR A 130 -33.32 3.61 18.65
N HIS A 131 -32.05 4.01 18.70
CA HIS A 131 -31.37 4.30 19.97
C HIS A 131 -31.11 5.78 20.23
N ARG A 132 -31.34 6.67 19.25
CA ARG A 132 -30.96 8.10 19.30
C ARG A 132 -29.54 8.32 19.85
N PRO A 133 -28.51 7.67 19.27
CA PRO A 133 -27.13 7.78 19.70
C PRO A 133 -26.66 9.23 19.72
N THR A 134 -25.74 9.54 20.64
CA THR A 134 -25.05 10.84 20.63
C THR A 134 -24.14 10.93 19.42
N TRP A 135 -23.79 12.15 18.98
CA TRP A 135 -22.93 12.33 17.80
C TRP A 135 -21.61 11.54 17.86
N PRO A 136 -20.88 11.48 19.00
CA PRO A 136 -19.70 10.61 19.11
C PRO A 136 -20.00 9.13 18.87
N MET A 137 -21.10 8.59 19.41
CA MET A 137 -21.47 7.17 19.21
C MET A 137 -21.82 6.86 17.74
N THR A 138 -22.41 7.83 17.02
CA THR A 138 -22.68 7.70 15.57
C THR A 138 -21.37 7.69 14.77
N ILE A 139 -20.43 8.59 15.10
CA ILE A 139 -19.11 8.64 14.46
C ILE A 139 -18.31 7.36 14.76
N GLU A 140 -18.33 6.88 16.01
CA GLU A 140 -17.67 5.63 16.40
C GLU A 140 -18.23 4.43 15.64
N ALA A 141 -19.56 4.29 15.53
CA ALA A 141 -20.19 3.22 14.76
C ALA A 141 -19.81 3.27 13.26
N VAL A 142 -19.72 4.46 12.67
CA VAL A 142 -19.27 4.63 11.28
C VAL A 142 -17.78 4.26 11.13
N LEU A 143 -16.92 4.68 12.05
CA LEU A 143 -15.48 4.33 12.03
C LEU A 143 -15.24 2.83 12.23
N GLN A 144 -16.02 2.17 13.09
CA GLN A 144 -15.99 0.71 13.25
C GLN A 144 -16.43 -0.03 11.99
N ILE A 145 -17.39 0.50 11.23
CA ILE A 145 -17.79 -0.10 9.94
C ILE A 145 -16.70 0.10 8.89
N LEU A 146 -16.11 1.29 8.79
CA LEU A 146 -15.04 1.58 7.83
C LEU A 146 -13.78 0.74 8.11
N SER A 147 -13.47 0.45 9.39
CA SER A 147 -12.36 -0.45 9.75
C SER A 147 -12.68 -1.93 9.44
N LEU A 148 -13.90 -2.38 9.74
CA LEU A 148 -14.34 -3.76 9.46
C LEU A 148 -14.53 -4.04 7.96
N SER A 149 -14.89 -3.04 7.15
CA SER A 149 -15.15 -3.20 5.71
C SER A 149 -13.87 -3.22 4.84
N ASN A 150 -12.69 -3.27 5.45
CA ASN A 150 -11.37 -3.08 4.83
C ASN A 150 -11.16 -1.69 4.16
N ASN A 151 -12.11 -0.75 4.23
CA ASN A 151 -12.00 0.53 3.54
C ASN A 151 -11.02 1.51 4.21
N LEU A 152 -10.57 1.24 5.44
CA LEU A 152 -9.46 1.96 6.09
C LEU A 152 -8.08 1.30 5.88
N ARG A 153 -8.02 0.12 5.23
CA ARG A 153 -6.75 -0.47 4.80
C ARG A 153 -6.27 0.28 3.57
N SER A 154 -4.97 0.56 3.44
CA SER A 154 -4.44 1.21 2.23
C SER A 154 -4.87 0.42 0.99
N PRO A 155 -5.26 1.06 -0.15
CA PRO A 155 -5.53 0.35 -1.39
C PRO A 155 -4.37 -0.57 -1.78
N VAL A 156 -3.12 -0.13 -1.54
CA VAL A 156 -1.89 -0.91 -1.70
C VAL A 156 -1.86 -2.10 -0.74
N ASP A 157 -2.09 -1.91 0.57
CA ASP A 157 -2.10 -3.01 1.56
C ASP A 157 -3.17 -4.07 1.27
N ALA A 158 -4.31 -3.65 0.72
CA ALA A 158 -5.41 -4.54 0.32
C ALA A 158 -5.06 -5.30 -0.96
N PHE A 159 -4.33 -4.68 -1.88
CA PHE A 159 -3.81 -5.33 -3.10
C PHE A 159 -2.64 -6.28 -2.82
N VAL A 160 -1.72 -5.90 -1.92
CA VAL A 160 -0.61 -6.74 -1.45
C VAL A 160 -1.11 -8.02 -0.77
N ALA A 161 -2.34 -8.03 -0.24
CA ALA A 161 -2.96 -9.24 0.33
C ALA A 161 -3.08 -10.39 -0.70
N PHE A 162 -3.17 -10.12 -2.01
CA PHE A 162 -3.24 -11.16 -3.05
C PHE A 162 -1.99 -12.05 -3.12
N ARG A 163 -0.87 -11.63 -2.50
CA ARG A 163 0.32 -12.49 -2.34
C ARG A 163 0.02 -13.78 -1.55
N SER A 164 -1.08 -13.84 -0.79
CA SER A 164 -1.54 -15.09 -0.15
C SER A 164 -2.06 -16.15 -1.13
N GLY A 165 -2.33 -15.78 -2.39
CA GLY A 165 -2.82 -16.69 -3.43
C GLY A 165 -4.35 -16.77 -3.54
N PRO A 166 -4.84 -17.73 -4.35
CA PRO A 166 -6.27 -17.96 -4.56
C PRO A 166 -6.96 -18.47 -3.29
N LEU A 167 -8.28 -18.27 -3.23
CA LEU A 167 -9.13 -18.90 -2.23
C LEU A 167 -9.20 -20.42 -2.48
N SER A 168 -9.48 -21.22 -1.45
CA SER A 168 -9.43 -22.70 -1.50
C SER A 168 -10.34 -23.37 -2.56
N ASN A 169 -11.29 -22.62 -3.12
CA ASN A 169 -12.31 -23.09 -4.06
C ASN A 169 -12.27 -22.31 -5.39
N GLU A 170 -11.27 -21.45 -5.60
CA GLU A 170 -11.20 -20.47 -6.69
C GLU A 170 -10.23 -20.94 -7.78
N SER A 171 -10.65 -20.91 -9.04
CA SER A 171 -9.75 -21.24 -10.15
C SER A 171 -8.73 -20.13 -10.40
N THR A 172 -7.58 -20.46 -10.98
CA THR A 172 -6.55 -19.45 -11.35
C THR A 172 -7.11 -18.34 -12.24
N ALA A 173 -8.09 -18.64 -13.09
CA ALA A 173 -8.76 -17.64 -13.92
C ALA A 173 -9.63 -16.67 -13.09
N GLU A 174 -10.44 -17.18 -12.16
CA GLU A 174 -11.24 -16.35 -11.24
C GLU A 174 -10.36 -15.51 -10.31
N PHE A 175 -9.25 -16.07 -9.84
CA PHE A 175 -8.24 -15.37 -9.05
C PHE A 175 -7.61 -14.21 -9.83
N LEU A 176 -7.15 -14.44 -11.06
CA LEU A 176 -6.55 -13.41 -11.91
C LEU A 176 -7.57 -12.32 -12.26
N LYS A 177 -8.82 -12.67 -12.55
CA LYS A 177 -9.93 -11.72 -12.70
C LYS A 177 -10.16 -10.87 -11.46
N ARG A 178 -10.15 -11.48 -10.27
CA ARG A 178 -10.32 -10.77 -8.99
C ARG A 178 -9.12 -9.85 -8.71
N PHE A 179 -7.92 -10.21 -9.17
CA PHE A 179 -6.68 -9.44 -9.02
C PHE A 179 -6.63 -8.23 -9.97
N GLU A 180 -6.97 -8.41 -11.25
CA GLU A 180 -7.17 -7.33 -12.23
C GLU A 180 -8.23 -6.33 -11.74
N GLN A 181 -9.37 -6.81 -11.24
CA GLN A 181 -10.43 -5.95 -10.72
C GLN A 181 -9.99 -5.20 -9.45
N ALA A 182 -9.12 -5.77 -8.62
CA ALA A 182 -8.56 -5.08 -7.47
C ALA A 182 -7.58 -3.98 -7.91
N PHE A 183 -6.72 -4.25 -8.91
CA PHE A 183 -5.82 -3.25 -9.49
C PHE A 183 -6.59 -2.06 -10.07
N HIS A 184 -7.68 -2.32 -10.80
CA HIS A 184 -8.54 -1.28 -11.37
C HIS A 184 -9.44 -0.55 -10.36
N ARG A 185 -9.57 -1.05 -9.13
CA ARG A 185 -10.25 -0.34 -8.02
C ARG A 185 -9.33 0.57 -7.20
N MET A 186 -8.02 0.34 -7.20
CA MET A 186 -7.07 1.29 -6.60
C MET A 186 -7.11 2.65 -7.32
N PRO A 187 -6.93 3.79 -6.65
CA PRO A 187 -6.84 5.07 -7.33
C PRO A 187 -5.54 5.17 -8.15
N THR A 188 -5.54 6.02 -9.17
CA THR A 188 -4.51 5.99 -10.23
C THR A 188 -3.10 6.36 -9.74
N ARG A 189 -2.98 7.08 -8.61
CA ARG A 189 -1.69 7.46 -8.02
C ARG A 189 -0.99 6.25 -7.41
N GLU A 190 -1.73 5.46 -6.64
CA GLU A 190 -1.27 4.32 -5.85
C GLU A 190 -0.96 3.09 -6.75
N ARG A 191 -1.56 3.02 -7.96
CA ARG A 191 -1.18 2.01 -8.98
C ARG A 191 0.28 2.12 -9.44
N GLY A 192 0.94 3.25 -9.20
CA GLY A 192 2.35 3.47 -9.50
C GLY A 192 3.32 3.06 -8.39
N ASP A 193 2.83 2.64 -7.22
CA ASP A 193 3.69 2.28 -6.10
C ASP A 193 4.49 0.99 -6.36
N MET A 194 5.72 0.96 -5.86
CA MET A 194 6.67 -0.14 -6.09
C MET A 194 6.19 -1.44 -5.43
N GLU A 195 5.49 -1.33 -4.30
CA GLU A 195 4.84 -2.40 -3.56
C GLU A 195 3.75 -3.09 -4.38
N VAL A 196 3.02 -2.32 -5.21
CA VAL A 196 2.01 -2.81 -6.16
C VAL A 196 2.70 -3.57 -7.29
N ALA A 197 3.76 -3.02 -7.87
CA ALA A 197 4.54 -3.69 -8.91
C ALA A 197 5.09 -5.05 -8.42
N TYR A 198 5.77 -5.07 -7.27
CA TYR A 198 6.25 -6.32 -6.65
C TYR A 198 5.11 -7.26 -6.23
N ALA A 199 3.91 -6.75 -5.91
CA ALA A 199 2.76 -7.61 -5.65
C ALA A 199 2.25 -8.28 -6.93
N ILE A 200 2.23 -7.60 -8.08
CA ILE A 200 1.91 -8.21 -9.37
C ILE A 200 2.92 -9.30 -9.71
N GLU A 201 4.20 -8.96 -9.73
CA GLU A 201 5.29 -9.88 -10.11
C GLU A 201 5.28 -11.15 -9.24
N TYR A 202 5.32 -11.00 -7.92
CA TYR A 202 5.33 -12.12 -6.99
C TYR A 202 4.08 -13.01 -7.12
N THR A 203 2.91 -12.39 -7.32
CA THR A 203 1.63 -13.12 -7.40
C THR A 203 1.52 -13.90 -8.71
N LEU A 204 1.95 -13.33 -9.84
CA LEU A 204 2.01 -14.03 -11.12
C LEU A 204 3.05 -15.17 -11.08
N GLN A 205 4.24 -14.92 -10.53
CA GLN A 205 5.28 -15.94 -10.37
C GLN A 205 4.83 -17.13 -9.50
N THR A 206 4.25 -16.84 -8.33
CA THR A 206 3.94 -17.86 -7.31
C THR A 206 2.64 -18.59 -7.58
N HIS A 207 1.59 -17.88 -8.00
CA HIS A 207 0.22 -18.41 -8.07
C HIS A 207 -0.33 -18.58 -9.49
N ALA A 208 0.38 -18.07 -10.50
CA ALA A 208 0.04 -18.21 -11.92
C ALA A 208 1.27 -18.53 -12.80
N GLY A 209 2.24 -19.28 -12.27
CA GLY A 209 3.57 -19.46 -12.87
C GLY A 209 3.61 -19.93 -14.34
N MET A 210 2.59 -20.66 -14.80
CA MET A 210 2.43 -20.99 -16.23
C MET A 210 2.16 -19.75 -17.09
N VAL A 211 1.24 -18.88 -16.66
CA VAL A 211 0.90 -17.61 -17.33
C VAL A 211 2.11 -16.67 -17.31
N TRP A 212 2.79 -16.57 -16.16
CA TRP A 212 4.04 -15.81 -16.03
C TRP A 212 5.14 -16.30 -16.99
N SER A 213 5.28 -17.62 -17.17
CA SER A 213 6.24 -18.20 -18.11
C SER A 213 5.92 -17.83 -19.57
N THR A 214 4.64 -17.84 -19.94
CA THR A 214 4.17 -17.40 -21.27
C THR A 214 4.44 -15.90 -21.50
N LEU A 215 4.14 -15.05 -20.52
CA LEU A 215 4.40 -13.60 -20.57
C LEU A 215 5.89 -13.28 -20.75
N ILE A 216 6.79 -14.03 -20.10
CA ILE A 216 8.24 -13.90 -20.32
C ILE A 216 8.63 -14.33 -21.74
N GLN A 217 8.08 -15.44 -22.25
CA GLN A 217 8.40 -15.94 -23.60
C GLN A 217 7.91 -15.01 -24.72
N GLN A 218 6.82 -14.27 -24.49
CA GLN A 218 6.27 -13.29 -25.43
C GLN A 218 6.92 -11.91 -25.32
N GLY A 219 7.57 -11.61 -24.18
CA GLY A 219 8.13 -10.29 -23.85
C GLY A 219 7.16 -9.36 -23.11
N ASP A 220 5.89 -9.76 -22.99
CA ASP A 220 4.79 -8.99 -22.38
C ASP A 220 4.83 -8.91 -20.85
N ALA A 221 5.80 -9.56 -20.19
CA ALA A 221 6.02 -9.49 -18.75
C ALA A 221 6.30 -8.07 -18.21
N PHE A 222 6.65 -7.11 -19.07
CA PHE A 222 6.90 -5.71 -18.69
C PHE A 222 6.19 -4.72 -19.64
N PRO A 223 5.59 -3.63 -19.12
CA PRO A 223 5.49 -3.27 -17.71
C PRO A 223 4.47 -4.13 -16.96
N LEU A 224 4.70 -4.37 -15.66
CA LEU A 224 3.95 -5.37 -14.87
C LEU A 224 2.42 -5.13 -14.84
N HIS A 225 1.95 -3.89 -14.92
CA HIS A 225 0.50 -3.62 -15.00
C HIS A 225 -0.12 -4.05 -16.34
N ASN A 226 0.66 -4.05 -17.43
CA ASN A 226 0.24 -4.61 -18.72
C ASN A 226 0.27 -6.14 -18.68
N ALA A 227 1.32 -6.71 -18.07
CA ALA A 227 1.42 -8.15 -17.82
C ALA A 227 0.23 -8.71 -17.03
N LEU A 228 -0.27 -7.98 -16.01
CA LEU A 228 -1.50 -8.35 -15.29
C LEU A 228 -2.75 -8.29 -16.18
N SER A 229 -2.86 -7.28 -17.05
CA SER A 229 -3.98 -7.18 -17.98
C SER A 229 -3.99 -8.32 -19.01
N ILE A 230 -2.82 -8.72 -19.50
CA ILE A 230 -2.66 -9.82 -20.46
C ILE A 230 -2.81 -11.18 -19.77
N ALA A 231 -2.44 -11.31 -18.48
CA ALA A 231 -2.61 -12.54 -17.71
C ALA A 231 -4.08 -12.99 -17.55
N TRP A 232 -5.05 -12.09 -17.76
CA TRP A 232 -6.49 -12.37 -17.61
C TRP A 232 -7.20 -12.61 -18.96
N THR A 233 -6.67 -12.13 -20.09
CA THR A 233 -7.29 -12.21 -21.43
C THR A 233 -7.02 -13.51 -22.16
#